data_AF-A0A9Q4II05-F1
#
_entry.id   AF-A0A9Q4II05-F1
#
_cell.length_a   1.000
_cell.length_b   1.000
_cell.length_c   1.000
_cell.angle_alpha   90.00
_cell.angle_beta   90.00
_cell.angle_gamma   90.00
#
_symmetry.space_group_name_H-M   'P 1'
#
loop_
_entity.id
_entity.type
_entity.pdbx_description
1 polymer ?
#
loop_
_entity_poly.entity_id
_entity_poly.type
_entity_poly.pdbx_seq_one_letter_code
_entity_poly.pdbx_strand_id
1 'polypeptide(L)'
;MRTRLFAATTAAATALTLAPFAAADPAPVTGVELNQPADQVIAVEAKFNLTSDQEIAMRELRKLRGDMWDRNVPFNGTTLHQAAAEHGLTTRGAYVNAAQYNAGLSRIALQRGAEAAKFFRHERPFNSTCYGNCGDNDTATYKGKAAPGENLHSTASMDKAMQDWSYGEVDDLIRANGHFNNGNGHLHNLLDPRMRSYGFASVVTAEGEASVTSTCSIGAGNEGIEGEQNTVLHRPANGREKPSTTPKKLVFGGAGSSSSPREIISIIAAVLTVLSVLQALFKFVEPQLQQFRHLV
;
A
#
# COMPACT_ATOMS: atom_id res chain seq x y z
N MET A 1 33.35 -48.25 -60.39
CA MET A 1 32.08 -47.59 -60.03
C MET A 1 32.12 -47.35 -58.53
N ARG A 2 32.40 -46.12 -58.07
CA ARG A 2 32.55 -45.77 -56.65
C ARG A 2 31.27 -45.08 -56.18
N THR A 3 30.50 -45.78 -55.36
CA THR A 3 29.23 -45.29 -54.80
C THR A 3 29.54 -44.36 -53.63
N ARG A 4 29.05 -43.12 -53.71
CA ARG A 4 29.13 -42.10 -52.66
C ARG A 4 28.11 -42.42 -51.57
N LEU A 5 28.56 -42.57 -50.33
CA LEU A 5 27.70 -42.59 -49.14
C LEU A 5 27.68 -41.17 -48.55
N PHE A 6 26.50 -40.56 -48.52
CA PHE A 6 26.25 -39.32 -47.80
C PHE A 6 26.19 -39.61 -46.30
N ALA A 7 27.14 -39.06 -45.55
CA ALA A 7 27.10 -39.04 -44.10
C ALA A 7 26.10 -37.97 -43.64
N ALA A 8 25.02 -38.40 -42.98
CA ALA A 8 24.10 -37.50 -42.30
C ALA A 8 24.78 -37.01 -41.01
N THR A 9 25.19 -35.75 -40.98
CA THR A 9 25.62 -35.05 -39.77
C THR A 9 24.40 -34.76 -38.89
N THR A 10 24.30 -35.46 -37.76
CA THR A 10 23.37 -35.13 -36.69
C THR A 10 23.88 -33.88 -35.96
N ALA A 11 23.21 -32.75 -36.17
CA ALA A 11 23.42 -31.55 -35.37
C ALA A 11 22.80 -31.78 -33.98
N ALA A 12 23.65 -31.94 -32.97
CA ALA A 12 23.23 -31.93 -31.58
C ALA A 12 22.83 -30.50 -31.19
N ALA A 13 21.53 -30.23 -31.18
CA ALA A 13 20.99 -29.00 -30.60
C ALA A 13 21.17 -29.07 -29.08
N THR A 14 22.17 -28.35 -28.56
CA THR A 14 22.30 -28.11 -27.13
C THR A 14 21.16 -27.17 -26.72
N ALA A 15 20.05 -27.73 -26.25
CA ALA A 15 19.03 -26.95 -25.58
C ALA A 15 19.63 -26.43 -24.27
N LEU A 16 20.05 -25.16 -24.26
CA LEU A 16 20.20 -24.41 -23.02
C LEU A 16 18.79 -24.32 -22.42
N THR A 17 18.43 -25.27 -21.58
CA THR A 17 17.39 -25.07 -20.59
C THR A 17 17.92 -23.97 -19.67
N LEU A 18 17.50 -22.73 -19.90
CA LEU A 18 17.50 -21.71 -18.85
C LEU A 18 16.79 -22.37 -17.67
N ALA A 19 17.54 -22.68 -16.61
CA ALA A 19 16.94 -23.12 -15.37
C ALA A 19 15.83 -22.11 -15.04
N PRO A 20 14.62 -22.55 -14.69
CA PRO A 20 13.61 -21.62 -14.22
C PRO A 20 14.29 -20.83 -13.10
N PHE A 21 14.37 -19.50 -13.25
CA PHE A 21 14.58 -18.63 -12.10
C PHE A 21 13.63 -19.19 -11.05
N ALA A 22 14.16 -19.65 -9.92
CA ALA A 22 13.33 -20.09 -8.83
C ALA A 22 12.49 -18.87 -8.46
N ALA A 23 11.28 -18.78 -9.02
CA ALA A 23 10.34 -17.74 -8.70
C ALA A 23 10.12 -17.91 -7.20
N ALA A 24 10.47 -16.89 -6.42
CA ALA A 24 10.09 -16.80 -5.03
C ALA A 24 8.62 -17.18 -4.91
N ASP A 25 8.31 -18.04 -3.94
CA ASP A 25 6.93 -18.35 -3.66
C ASP A 25 6.19 -17.04 -3.35
N PRO A 26 5.06 -16.77 -4.02
CA PRO A 26 4.25 -15.60 -3.74
C PRO A 26 3.80 -15.59 -2.26
N ALA A 27 3.77 -14.40 -1.66
CA ALA A 27 3.28 -14.23 -0.30
C ALA A 27 1.82 -14.76 -0.19
N PRO A 28 1.48 -15.63 0.79
CA PRO A 28 0.24 -16.40 0.75
C PRO A 28 -1.07 -15.58 0.66
N VAL A 29 -1.11 -14.41 1.31
CA VAL A 29 -2.32 -13.56 1.36
C VAL A 29 -2.36 -12.58 0.18
N THR A 30 -1.26 -11.88 -0.07
CA THR A 30 -1.20 -10.83 -1.08
C THR A 30 -0.99 -11.39 -2.48
N GLY A 31 -0.36 -12.56 -2.61
CA GLY A 31 0.07 -13.16 -3.88
C GLY A 31 1.24 -12.41 -4.51
N VAL A 32 1.93 -11.56 -3.74
CA VAL A 32 3.06 -10.76 -4.23
C VAL A 32 4.34 -11.59 -4.17
N GLU A 33 5.05 -11.64 -5.29
CA GLU A 33 6.38 -12.23 -5.45
C GLU A 33 7.41 -11.29 -4.80
N LEU A 34 8.16 -11.78 -3.81
CA LEU A 34 9.04 -10.96 -2.95
C LEU A 34 10.53 -11.08 -3.30
N ASN A 35 10.84 -11.88 -4.31
CA ASN A 35 12.20 -12.27 -4.64
C ASN A 35 13.01 -12.88 -3.49
N GLN A 36 12.31 -13.58 -2.59
CA GLN A 36 12.89 -14.34 -1.49
C GLN A 36 12.21 -15.69 -1.26
N PRO A 37 12.93 -16.70 -0.77
CA PRO A 37 12.34 -17.97 -0.36
C PRO A 37 11.27 -17.82 0.73
N ALA A 38 10.26 -18.69 0.71
CA ALA A 38 9.13 -18.65 1.66
C ALA A 38 9.54 -18.80 3.13
N ASP A 39 10.68 -19.43 3.42
CA ASP A 39 11.21 -19.60 4.78
C ASP A 39 12.02 -18.39 5.28
N GLN A 40 12.20 -17.36 4.44
CA GLN A 40 13.01 -16.17 4.73
C GLN A 40 12.14 -14.95 5.10
N VAL A 41 10.98 -15.23 5.68
CA VAL A 41 9.97 -14.23 6.06
C VAL A 41 9.75 -14.17 7.57
N ILE A 42 9.13 -13.07 8.00
CA ILE A 42 8.55 -12.89 9.34
C ILE A 42 7.04 -12.86 9.19
N ALA A 43 6.36 -13.79 9.87
CA ALA A 43 4.91 -13.79 10.01
C ALA A 43 4.46 -12.72 11.02
N VAL A 44 3.52 -11.87 10.62
CA VAL A 44 2.94 -10.82 11.47
C VAL A 44 1.42 -10.83 11.34
N GLU A 45 0.71 -10.79 12.46
CA GLU A 45 -0.72 -10.49 12.43
C GLU A 45 -0.94 -9.06 11.94
N ALA A 46 -1.96 -8.89 11.10
CA ALA A 46 -2.27 -7.65 10.43
C ALA A 46 -3.78 -7.44 10.31
N LYS A 47 -4.19 -6.18 10.45
CA LYS A 47 -5.54 -5.69 10.19
C LYS A 47 -5.51 -4.66 9.06
N PHE A 48 -6.38 -4.81 8.07
CA PHE A 48 -6.51 -3.90 6.92
C PHE A 48 -7.91 -3.96 6.32
N ASN A 49 -8.29 -2.97 5.50
CA ASN A 49 -9.55 -2.96 4.76
C ASN A 49 -9.36 -2.29 3.40
N LEU A 50 -9.02 -3.09 2.38
CA LEU A 50 -8.70 -2.55 1.04
C LEU A 50 -9.92 -1.92 0.36
N THR A 51 -11.15 -2.36 0.68
CA THR A 51 -12.37 -1.74 0.16
C THR A 51 -12.51 -0.31 0.67
N SER A 52 -12.39 -0.12 1.99
CA SER A 52 -12.47 1.22 2.58
C SER A 52 -11.30 2.11 2.14
N ASP A 53 -10.08 1.57 2.11
CA ASP A 53 -8.90 2.30 1.63
C ASP A 53 -9.06 2.75 0.18
N GLN A 54 -9.56 1.88 -0.71
CA GLN A 54 -9.85 2.21 -2.10
C GLN A 54 -10.86 3.35 -2.20
N GLU A 55 -11.99 3.26 -1.49
CA GLU A 55 -13.06 4.26 -1.55
C GLU A 55 -12.57 5.63 -1.11
N ILE A 56 -11.83 5.68 0.00
CA ILE A 56 -11.21 6.89 0.53
C ILE A 56 -10.20 7.44 -0.46
N ALA A 57 -9.20 6.65 -0.82
CA ALA A 57 -8.06 7.14 -1.60
C ALA A 57 -8.46 7.56 -3.01
N MET A 58 -9.35 6.83 -3.68
CA MET A 58 -9.81 7.22 -5.02
C MET A 58 -10.67 8.48 -5.00
N ARG A 59 -11.46 8.70 -3.94
CA ARG A 59 -12.21 9.95 -3.75
C ARG A 59 -11.24 11.12 -3.59
N GLU A 60 -10.26 11.01 -2.70
CA GLU A 60 -9.30 12.09 -2.45
C GLU A 60 -8.37 12.33 -3.64
N LEU A 61 -7.92 11.29 -4.34
CA LEU A 61 -7.09 11.43 -5.55
C LEU A 61 -7.83 12.18 -6.67
N ARG A 62 -9.11 11.84 -6.90
CA ARG A 62 -9.91 12.52 -7.94
C ARG A 62 -10.17 13.97 -7.59
N LYS A 63 -10.45 14.25 -6.32
CA LYS A 63 -10.60 15.61 -5.79
C LYS A 63 -9.31 16.41 -6.00
N LEU A 64 -8.18 15.86 -5.55
CA LEU A 64 -6.86 16.45 -5.72
C LEU A 64 -6.56 16.79 -7.19
N ARG A 65 -6.67 15.81 -8.09
CA ARG A 65 -6.40 16.02 -9.52
C ARG A 65 -7.33 17.06 -10.12
N GLY A 66 -8.59 17.10 -9.69
CA GLY A 66 -9.54 18.14 -10.10
C GLY A 66 -9.10 19.53 -9.65
N ASP A 67 -8.79 19.69 -8.37
CA ASP A 67 -8.39 20.98 -7.80
C ASP A 67 -7.07 21.49 -8.39
N MET A 68 -6.09 20.61 -8.59
CA MET A 68 -4.80 20.98 -9.17
C MET A 68 -4.91 21.31 -10.67
N TRP A 69 -5.81 20.65 -11.38
CA TRP A 69 -6.18 21.02 -12.74
C TRP A 69 -6.81 22.42 -12.77
N ASP A 70 -7.81 22.68 -11.93
CA ASP A 70 -8.52 23.97 -11.92
C ASP A 70 -7.59 25.14 -11.56
N ARG A 71 -6.60 24.88 -10.69
CA ARG A 71 -5.52 25.82 -10.35
C ARG A 71 -4.42 25.91 -11.39
N ASN A 72 -4.37 24.97 -12.32
CA ASN A 72 -3.32 24.77 -13.32
C ASN A 72 -1.90 24.88 -12.74
N VAL A 73 -1.64 24.12 -11.67
CA VAL A 73 -0.36 24.15 -10.94
C VAL A 73 0.84 23.84 -11.85
N PRO A 74 2.05 24.32 -11.51
CA PRO A 74 3.24 23.96 -12.28
C PRO A 74 3.55 22.46 -12.15
N PHE A 75 4.04 21.86 -13.22
CA PHE A 75 4.48 20.46 -13.27
C PHE A 75 5.64 20.33 -14.26
N ASN A 76 6.80 19.84 -13.81
CA ASN A 76 8.03 19.67 -14.59
C ASN A 76 8.46 20.93 -15.40
N GLY A 77 8.35 22.12 -14.81
CA GLY A 77 8.74 23.37 -15.47
C GLY A 77 7.71 23.90 -16.48
N THR A 78 6.58 23.21 -16.66
CA THR A 78 5.43 23.64 -17.46
C THR A 78 4.18 23.72 -16.59
N THR A 79 3.00 23.89 -17.19
CA THR A 79 1.71 23.83 -16.47
C THR A 79 1.14 22.41 -16.48
N LEU A 80 0.33 22.06 -15.48
CA LEU A 80 -0.31 20.74 -15.42
C LEU A 80 -1.19 20.46 -16.66
N HIS A 81 -1.86 21.48 -17.22
CA HIS A 81 -2.60 21.33 -18.47
C HIS A 81 -1.70 20.88 -19.63
N GLN A 82 -0.53 21.50 -19.78
CA GLN A 82 0.42 21.17 -20.86
C GLN A 82 0.99 19.77 -20.66
N ALA A 83 1.45 19.44 -19.45
CA ALA A 83 1.93 18.10 -19.13
C ALA A 83 0.86 17.03 -19.36
N ALA A 84 -0.40 17.31 -19.02
CA ALA A 84 -1.51 16.38 -19.25
C ALA A 84 -1.84 16.22 -20.75
N ALA A 85 -1.80 17.32 -21.52
CA ALA A 85 -2.05 17.31 -22.95
C ALA A 85 -1.00 16.49 -23.73
N GLU A 86 0.26 16.48 -23.30
CA GLU A 86 1.32 15.61 -23.85
C GLU A 86 0.97 14.12 -23.77
N HIS A 87 0.09 13.75 -22.84
CA HIS A 87 -0.41 12.39 -22.66
C HIS A 87 -1.87 12.21 -23.11
N GLY A 88 -2.36 13.09 -23.99
CA GLY A 88 -3.69 13.02 -24.59
C GLY A 88 -4.85 13.40 -23.67
N LEU A 89 -4.57 14.02 -22.52
CA LEU A 89 -5.56 14.41 -21.52
C LEU A 89 -5.86 15.91 -21.62
N THR A 90 -6.68 16.29 -22.60
CA THR A 90 -6.91 17.70 -22.93
C THR A 90 -8.08 18.33 -22.16
N THR A 91 -8.75 17.58 -21.29
CA THR A 91 -9.86 18.06 -20.48
C THR A 91 -9.70 17.63 -19.03
N ARG A 92 -10.27 18.42 -18.10
CA ARG A 92 -10.35 18.09 -16.68
C ARG A 92 -10.87 16.67 -16.44
N GLY A 93 -11.98 16.34 -17.08
CA GLY A 93 -12.61 15.02 -16.97
C GLY A 93 -11.68 13.90 -17.44
N ALA A 94 -10.99 14.08 -18.57
CA ALA A 94 -10.02 13.09 -19.04
C ALA A 94 -8.86 12.92 -18.06
N TYR A 95 -8.28 14.02 -17.56
CA TYR A 95 -7.16 13.98 -16.63
C TYR A 95 -7.50 13.34 -15.27
N VAL A 96 -8.66 13.67 -14.71
CA VAL A 96 -9.15 13.14 -13.43
C VAL A 96 -9.55 11.67 -13.56
N ASN A 97 -10.30 11.31 -14.60
CA ASN A 97 -10.84 9.95 -14.76
C ASN A 97 -9.82 8.94 -15.31
N ALA A 98 -8.69 9.41 -15.82
CA ALA A 98 -7.61 8.53 -16.27
C ALA A 98 -6.83 7.89 -15.12
N ALA A 99 -6.98 8.39 -13.88
CA ALA A 99 -6.52 7.69 -12.69
C ALA A 99 -7.57 6.64 -12.29
N GLN A 100 -7.19 5.37 -12.41
CA GLN A 100 -8.06 4.22 -12.16
C GLN A 100 -7.50 3.36 -11.03
N TYR A 101 -8.43 2.82 -10.24
CA TYR A 101 -8.09 1.82 -9.24
C TYR A 101 -7.61 0.53 -9.91
N ASN A 102 -6.59 -0.10 -9.34
CA ASN A 102 -6.11 -1.41 -9.73
C ASN A 102 -5.88 -2.30 -8.50
N ALA A 103 -6.65 -3.37 -8.39
CA ALA A 103 -6.64 -4.23 -7.22
C ALA A 103 -5.32 -5.01 -7.05
N GLY A 104 -4.66 -5.37 -8.15
CA GLY A 104 -3.32 -5.96 -8.14
C GLY A 104 -2.29 -5.04 -7.51
N LEU A 105 -2.36 -3.74 -7.81
CA LEU A 105 -1.49 -2.74 -7.16
C LEU A 105 -1.81 -2.60 -5.66
N SER A 106 -3.07 -2.76 -5.23
CA SER A 106 -3.40 -2.73 -3.79
C SER A 106 -2.80 -3.93 -3.04
N ARG A 107 -2.61 -5.07 -3.70
CA ARG A 107 -1.89 -6.22 -3.11
C ARG A 107 -0.41 -5.90 -2.91
N ILE A 108 0.22 -5.24 -3.89
CA ILE A 108 1.59 -4.74 -3.77
C ILE A 108 1.68 -3.70 -2.65
N ALA A 109 0.75 -2.73 -2.61
CA ALA A 109 0.69 -1.72 -1.56
C ALA A 109 0.50 -2.34 -0.16
N LEU A 110 -0.36 -3.35 -0.03
CA LEU A 110 -0.60 -4.05 1.24
C LEU A 110 0.66 -4.80 1.72
N GLN A 111 1.31 -5.52 0.81
CA GLN A 111 2.56 -6.20 1.08
C GLN A 111 3.64 -5.20 1.53
N ARG A 112 3.73 -4.08 0.83
CA ARG A 112 4.65 -3.00 1.13
C ARG A 112 4.34 -2.34 2.46
N GLY A 113 3.06 -2.16 2.80
CA GLY A 113 2.63 -1.63 4.09
C GLY A 113 3.09 -2.52 5.25
N ALA A 114 2.99 -3.85 5.12
CA ALA A 114 3.48 -4.77 6.14
C ALA A 114 5.00 -4.67 6.35
N GLU A 115 5.75 -4.38 5.29
CA GLU A 115 7.20 -4.15 5.36
C GLU A 115 7.55 -2.79 5.98
N ALA A 116 6.86 -1.74 5.54
CA ALA A 116 7.08 -0.36 5.96
C ALA A 116 6.64 -0.11 7.42
N ALA A 117 5.65 -0.86 7.91
CA ALA A 117 5.21 -0.84 9.30
C ALA A 117 6.36 -1.10 10.29
N LYS A 118 7.32 -1.95 9.91
CA LYS A 118 8.54 -2.18 10.70
C LYS A 118 9.70 -1.28 10.26
N PHE A 119 9.90 -1.13 8.95
CA PHE A 119 11.03 -0.41 8.36
C PHE A 119 10.53 0.68 7.42
N PHE A 120 10.22 1.85 7.99
CA PHE A 120 9.67 2.98 7.26
C PHE A 120 10.75 3.68 6.41
N ARG A 121 10.90 3.26 5.15
CA ARG A 121 11.87 3.77 4.17
C ARG A 121 11.43 3.35 2.76
N HIS A 122 11.88 4.02 1.70
CA HIS A 122 11.65 3.60 0.30
C HIS A 122 12.58 2.46 -0.16
N GLU A 123 12.93 1.56 0.76
CA GLU A 123 13.75 0.38 0.51
C GLU A 123 13.06 -0.82 1.16
N ARG A 124 12.85 -1.89 0.39
CA ARG A 124 12.24 -3.11 0.91
C ARG A 124 13.22 -3.88 1.80
N PRO A 125 12.74 -4.55 2.85
CA PRO A 125 13.61 -5.38 3.68
C PRO A 125 14.11 -6.57 2.87
N PHE A 126 15.42 -6.85 2.98
CA PHE A 126 15.99 -8.07 2.40
C PHE A 126 17.17 -8.60 3.21
N ASN A 127 17.56 -9.84 2.90
CA ASN A 127 18.72 -10.50 3.47
C ASN A 127 19.55 -11.16 2.34
N SER A 128 20.61 -11.89 2.71
CA SER A 128 21.54 -12.51 1.76
C SER A 128 20.95 -13.64 0.89
N THR A 129 19.72 -14.10 1.17
CA THR A 129 19.04 -15.13 0.36
C THR A 129 18.16 -14.54 -0.73
N CYS A 130 18.03 -13.21 -0.78
CA CYS A 130 17.40 -12.50 -1.89
C CYS A 130 18.09 -12.82 -3.22
N TYR A 131 17.30 -12.89 -4.29
CA TYR A 131 17.82 -12.90 -5.66
C TYR A 131 17.53 -11.58 -6.38
N GLY A 132 18.54 -11.00 -7.04
CA GLY A 132 18.42 -9.70 -7.71
C GLY A 132 18.46 -8.52 -6.72
N ASN A 133 17.81 -7.41 -7.08
CA ASN A 133 17.84 -6.17 -6.29
C ASN A 133 16.61 -6.01 -5.38
N CYS A 134 16.39 -6.93 -4.44
CA CYS A 134 15.14 -6.95 -3.65
C CYS A 134 14.87 -5.69 -2.82
N GLY A 135 15.86 -4.81 -2.64
CA GLY A 135 15.67 -3.54 -1.94
C GLY A 135 14.85 -2.52 -2.74
N ASP A 136 14.84 -2.61 -4.07
CA ASP A 136 14.10 -1.67 -4.91
C ASP A 136 12.60 -1.93 -4.83
N ASN A 137 11.81 -0.85 -4.97
CA ASN A 137 10.36 -0.87 -4.85
C ASN A 137 9.67 -1.62 -6.01
N ASP A 138 10.30 -1.69 -7.19
CA ASP A 138 9.75 -2.35 -8.38
C ASP A 138 10.05 -3.86 -8.46
N THR A 139 10.79 -4.40 -7.49
CA THR A 139 11.07 -5.85 -7.46
C THR A 139 9.95 -6.68 -6.85
N ALA A 140 8.98 -6.03 -6.19
CA ALA A 140 7.71 -6.66 -5.82
C ALA A 140 6.82 -6.78 -7.05
N THR A 141 6.42 -8.00 -7.38
CA THR A 141 5.51 -8.22 -8.50
C THR A 141 4.24 -8.95 -8.08
N TYR A 142 3.10 -8.55 -8.63
CA TYR A 142 1.89 -9.36 -8.60
C TYR A 142 1.65 -9.88 -10.00
N LYS A 143 1.71 -11.21 -10.19
CA LYS A 143 1.64 -11.86 -11.51
C LYS A 143 2.69 -11.32 -12.49
N GLY A 144 3.92 -11.14 -12.01
CA GLY A 144 5.02 -10.57 -12.80
C GLY A 144 4.88 -9.08 -13.17
N LYS A 145 3.96 -8.33 -12.56
CA LYS A 145 3.79 -6.88 -12.78
C LYS A 145 4.17 -6.08 -11.54
N ALA A 146 5.05 -5.10 -11.72
CA ALA A 146 5.60 -4.24 -10.68
C ALA A 146 4.88 -2.88 -10.58
N ALA A 147 5.16 -2.15 -9.51
CA ALA A 147 4.67 -0.80 -9.27
C ALA A 147 5.83 0.15 -8.89
N PRO A 148 6.49 0.81 -9.85
CA PRO A 148 7.66 1.65 -9.58
C PRO A 148 7.32 2.97 -8.86
N GLY A 149 6.06 3.42 -8.89
CA GLY A 149 5.62 4.59 -8.12
C GLY A 149 5.16 4.17 -6.72
N GLU A 150 5.69 4.84 -5.71
CA GLU A 150 5.39 4.56 -4.29
C GLU A 150 5.23 5.86 -3.50
N ASN A 151 4.17 5.95 -2.70
CA ASN A 151 4.08 6.89 -1.59
C ASN A 151 3.94 6.10 -0.27
N LEU A 152 4.65 6.54 0.77
CA LEU A 152 4.63 5.92 2.10
C LEU A 152 4.18 6.92 3.16
N HIS A 153 3.39 6.44 4.13
CA HIS A 153 3.02 7.21 5.31
C HIS A 153 3.03 6.29 6.53
N SER A 154 3.53 6.77 7.67
CA SER A 154 3.74 6.00 8.90
C SER A 154 2.47 5.80 9.74
N THR A 155 1.29 5.94 9.13
CA THR A 155 0.01 5.75 9.82
C THR A 155 -0.86 4.80 9.02
N ALA A 156 -1.80 4.08 9.64
CA ALA A 156 -2.82 3.30 8.93
C ALA A 156 -4.15 4.06 8.75
N SER A 157 -4.09 5.39 8.68
CA SER A 157 -5.23 6.24 8.31
C SER A 157 -5.06 6.72 6.87
N MET A 158 -5.82 6.11 5.94
CA MET A 158 -5.76 6.49 4.53
C MET A 158 -6.18 7.95 4.29
N ASP A 159 -7.18 8.47 5.00
CA ASP A 159 -7.55 9.89 4.89
C ASP A 159 -6.39 10.81 5.26
N LYS A 160 -5.70 10.52 6.38
CA LYS A 160 -4.54 11.31 6.79
C LYS A 160 -3.39 11.17 5.80
N ALA A 161 -3.09 9.95 5.35
CA ALA A 161 -2.04 9.70 4.39
C ALA A 161 -2.29 10.45 3.07
N MET A 162 -3.51 10.37 2.54
CA MET A 162 -3.90 11.11 1.34
C MET A 162 -3.80 12.62 1.53
N GLN A 163 -4.21 13.16 2.68
CA GLN A 163 -4.10 14.60 2.96
C GLN A 163 -2.64 15.08 2.95
N ASP A 164 -1.75 14.34 3.61
CA ASP A 164 -0.34 14.71 3.73
C ASP A 164 0.41 14.55 2.40
N TRP A 165 0.18 13.45 1.67
CA TRP A 165 0.74 13.25 0.32
C TRP A 165 0.22 14.23 -0.72
N SER A 166 -0.92 14.87 -0.47
CA SER A 166 -1.60 15.73 -1.45
C SER A 166 -1.37 17.21 -1.16
N TYR A 167 -2.30 17.85 -0.46
CA TYR A 167 -2.28 19.29 -0.22
C TYR A 167 -1.11 19.71 0.68
N GLY A 168 -0.56 18.79 1.49
CA GLY A 168 0.61 19.04 2.33
C GLY A 168 1.87 19.44 1.58
N GLU A 169 1.98 19.07 0.30
CA GLU A 169 3.20 19.25 -0.52
C GLU A 169 3.06 20.29 -1.64
N VAL A 170 1.90 20.94 -1.75
CA VAL A 170 1.60 21.87 -2.86
C VAL A 170 2.54 23.08 -2.87
N ASP A 171 2.87 23.62 -1.70
CA ASP A 171 3.75 24.80 -1.62
C ASP A 171 5.18 24.44 -2.07
N ASP A 172 5.66 23.24 -1.75
CA ASP A 172 6.95 22.74 -2.23
C ASP A 172 6.96 22.48 -3.74
N LEU A 173 5.85 21.99 -4.31
CA LEU A 173 5.70 21.85 -5.75
C LEU A 173 5.77 23.22 -6.45
N ILE A 174 5.06 24.22 -5.94
CA ILE A 174 5.05 25.57 -6.52
C ILE A 174 6.43 26.22 -6.40
N ARG A 175 7.09 26.15 -5.24
CA ARG A 175 8.45 26.67 -5.04
C ARG A 175 9.45 26.04 -6.00
N ALA A 176 9.29 24.76 -6.31
CA ALA A 176 10.14 24.02 -7.24
C ALA A 176 9.76 24.21 -8.72
N ASN A 177 8.81 25.10 -9.05
CA ASN A 177 8.26 25.26 -10.40
C ASN A 177 7.80 23.91 -11.00
N GLY A 178 7.19 23.07 -10.18
CA GLY A 178 6.68 21.76 -10.58
C GLY A 178 7.73 20.66 -10.71
N HIS A 179 9.02 20.94 -10.49
CA HIS A 179 10.06 19.91 -10.52
C HIS A 179 10.03 19.03 -9.27
N PHE A 180 10.17 17.73 -9.49
CA PHE A 180 10.26 16.73 -8.43
C PHE A 180 11.39 17.06 -7.45
N ASN A 181 11.10 16.97 -6.15
CA ASN A 181 12.10 16.93 -5.08
C ASN A 181 11.55 16.18 -3.86
N ASN A 182 12.36 16.05 -2.80
CA ASN A 182 12.00 15.32 -1.58
C ASN A 182 10.82 15.93 -0.80
N GLY A 183 10.48 17.21 -1.02
CA GLY A 183 9.35 17.88 -0.37
C GLY A 183 8.05 17.83 -1.17
N ASN A 184 8.08 17.37 -2.42
CA ASN A 184 6.89 17.27 -3.27
C ASN A 184 6.71 15.93 -3.98
N GLY A 185 7.53 14.93 -3.62
CA GLY A 185 7.59 13.67 -4.35
C GLY A 185 6.28 12.88 -4.29
N HIS A 186 5.56 12.95 -3.17
CA HIS A 186 4.28 12.24 -3.06
C HIS A 186 3.23 12.88 -3.94
N LEU A 187 3.10 14.21 -3.90
CA LEU A 187 2.17 14.95 -4.74
C LEU A 187 2.52 14.80 -6.23
N HIS A 188 3.81 14.80 -6.56
CA HIS A 188 4.28 14.62 -7.93
C HIS A 188 3.81 13.28 -8.51
N ASN A 189 3.93 12.19 -7.74
CA ASN A 189 3.39 10.87 -8.12
C ASN A 189 1.87 10.88 -8.36
N LEU A 190 1.10 11.57 -7.51
CA LEU A 190 -0.36 11.62 -7.61
C LEU A 190 -0.86 12.48 -8.79
N LEU A 191 -0.10 13.50 -9.17
CA LEU A 191 -0.42 14.41 -10.28
C LEU A 191 0.09 13.92 -11.64
N ASP A 192 1.09 13.05 -11.68
CA ASP A 192 1.72 12.61 -12.91
C ASP A 192 0.67 12.09 -13.92
N PRO A 193 0.54 12.74 -15.10
CA PRO A 193 -0.37 12.28 -16.14
C PRO A 193 -0.02 10.90 -16.70
N ARG A 194 1.20 10.40 -16.53
CA ARG A 194 1.64 9.07 -16.99
C ARG A 194 1.09 7.95 -16.11
N MET A 195 0.77 8.25 -14.85
CA MET A 195 0.26 7.28 -13.89
C MET A 195 -1.24 7.09 -14.08
N ARG A 196 -1.64 5.88 -14.45
CA ARG A 196 -3.02 5.52 -14.81
C ARG A 196 -3.65 4.53 -13.85
N SER A 197 -2.83 3.72 -13.20
CA SER A 197 -3.27 2.65 -12.31
C SER A 197 -2.75 2.92 -10.91
N TYR A 198 -3.63 2.84 -9.91
CA TYR A 198 -3.32 3.10 -8.52
C TYR A 198 -3.89 2.00 -7.63
N GLY A 199 -3.07 1.54 -6.69
CA GLY A 199 -3.47 0.66 -5.60
C GLY A 199 -3.15 1.29 -4.26
N PHE A 200 -3.95 0.99 -3.26
CA PHE A 200 -3.88 1.62 -1.94
C PHE A 200 -4.05 0.57 -0.86
N ALA A 201 -3.33 0.72 0.24
CA ALA A 201 -3.54 -0.07 1.43
C ALA A 201 -3.11 0.69 2.68
N SER A 202 -3.91 0.62 3.72
CA SER A 202 -3.54 0.91 5.10
C SER A 202 -3.51 -0.40 5.87
N VAL A 203 -2.45 -0.61 6.65
CA VAL A 203 -2.29 -1.83 7.43
C VAL A 203 -1.72 -1.53 8.80
N VAL A 204 -2.37 -2.09 9.82
CA VAL A 204 -1.83 -2.18 11.18
C VAL A 204 -1.29 -3.58 11.35
N THR A 205 -0.03 -3.71 11.76
CA THR A 205 0.62 -5.00 12.05
C THR A 205 1.05 -5.06 13.51
N ALA A 206 1.45 -6.24 13.97
CA ALA A 206 2.11 -6.41 15.27
C ALA A 206 3.37 -5.55 15.47
N GLU A 207 3.91 -4.93 14.41
CA GLU A 207 5.19 -4.22 14.43
C GLU A 207 5.09 -2.72 14.15
N GLY A 208 3.88 -2.23 13.89
CA GLY A 208 3.62 -0.84 13.52
C GLY A 208 2.52 -0.74 12.47
N GLU A 209 2.37 0.45 11.91
CA GLU A 209 1.34 0.74 10.92
C GLU A 209 1.92 1.52 9.74
N ALA A 210 1.27 1.39 8.58
CA ALA A 210 1.63 2.15 7.40
C ALA A 210 0.45 2.26 6.43
N SER A 211 0.46 3.32 5.63
CA SER A 211 -0.36 3.49 4.44
C SER A 211 0.56 3.61 3.24
N VAL A 212 0.18 2.98 2.14
CA VAL A 212 0.96 2.91 0.90
C VAL A 212 0.07 3.17 -0.29
N THR A 213 0.57 3.96 -1.23
CA THR A 213 0.07 4.00 -2.61
C THR A 213 1.10 3.36 -3.53
N SER A 214 0.67 2.44 -4.39
CA SER A 214 1.46 1.89 -5.49
C SER A 214 0.87 2.33 -6.82
N THR A 215 1.69 2.87 -7.72
CA THR A 215 1.20 3.40 -9.00
C THR A 215 2.12 3.11 -10.18
N CYS A 216 1.51 3.01 -11.36
CA CYS A 216 2.19 2.81 -12.64
C CYS A 216 1.29 3.20 -13.83
N SER A 217 1.84 3.11 -15.03
CA SER A 217 1.10 3.36 -16.27
C SER A 217 0.18 2.19 -16.66
N ILE A 218 0.53 0.96 -16.33
CA ILE A 218 -0.22 -0.27 -16.64
C ILE A 218 -0.34 -1.12 -15.38
N GLY A 219 -1.55 -1.28 -14.85
CA GLY A 219 -1.82 -2.00 -13.61
C GLY A 219 -1.44 -3.49 -13.62
N ALA A 220 -1.59 -4.13 -12.46
CA ALA A 220 -1.13 -5.49 -12.18
C ALA A 220 -2.27 -6.55 -12.14
N GLY A 221 -3.46 -6.21 -12.60
CA GLY A 221 -4.65 -7.08 -12.53
C GLY A 221 -5.75 -6.55 -11.61
N ASN A 222 -6.92 -7.17 -11.60
CA ASN A 222 -8.12 -6.63 -10.95
C ASN A 222 -8.69 -7.55 -9.86
N GLU A 223 -7.99 -8.62 -9.48
CA GLU A 223 -8.42 -9.50 -8.42
C GLU A 223 -8.20 -8.87 -7.03
N GLY A 224 -9.28 -8.41 -6.41
CA GLY A 224 -9.24 -7.75 -5.10
C GLY A 224 -9.13 -8.69 -3.90
N ILE A 225 -8.89 -8.09 -2.74
CA ILE A 225 -9.21 -8.64 -1.42
C ILE A 225 -10.30 -7.73 -0.88
N GLU A 226 -11.46 -8.29 -0.52
CA GLU A 226 -12.62 -7.50 -0.14
C GLU A 226 -12.78 -7.41 1.38
N GLY A 227 -13.29 -6.26 1.82
CA GLY A 227 -13.70 -6.02 3.19
C GLY A 227 -12.56 -5.90 4.20
N GLU A 228 -12.95 -5.81 5.47
CA GLU A 228 -12.03 -5.83 6.59
C GLU A 228 -11.46 -7.24 6.79
N GLN A 229 -10.15 -7.32 6.94
CA GLN A 229 -9.41 -8.56 7.15
C GLN A 229 -8.59 -8.47 8.43
N ASN A 230 -8.55 -9.58 9.17
CA ASN A 230 -7.57 -9.83 10.22
C ASN A 230 -6.90 -11.17 9.92
N THR A 231 -5.63 -11.14 9.54
CA THR A 231 -4.91 -12.32 9.04
C THR A 231 -3.41 -12.17 9.27
N VAL A 232 -2.63 -13.18 8.88
CA VAL A 232 -1.17 -13.16 8.97
C VAL A 232 -0.58 -12.77 7.63
N LEU A 233 0.15 -11.65 7.60
CA LEU A 233 0.99 -11.26 6.47
C LEU A 233 2.42 -11.76 6.69
N HIS A 234 3.14 -11.94 5.58
CA HIS A 234 4.52 -12.42 5.58
C HIS A 234 5.37 -11.36 4.89
N ARG A 235 6.19 -10.67 5.67
CA ARG A 235 7.18 -9.73 5.12
C ARG A 235 8.55 -10.40 5.09
N PRO A 236 9.46 -10.02 4.19
CA PRO A 236 10.83 -10.53 4.24
C PRO A 236 11.51 -10.20 5.59
N ALA A 237 12.33 -11.13 6.07
CA ALA A 237 13.28 -10.85 7.14
C ALA A 237 14.44 -10.03 6.57
N ASN A 238 14.90 -9.02 7.30
CA ASN A 238 16.11 -8.30 6.89
C ASN A 238 17.38 -9.08 7.31
N GLY A 239 18.56 -8.64 6.85
CA GLY A 239 19.85 -9.27 7.18
C GLY A 239 20.27 -9.27 8.67
N ARG A 240 19.44 -8.72 9.56
CA ARG A 240 19.65 -8.69 11.03
C ARG A 240 18.56 -9.46 11.78
N GLU A 241 17.55 -9.97 11.09
CA GLU A 241 16.43 -10.70 11.68
C GLU A 241 16.59 -12.20 11.44
N LYS A 242 16.12 -13.00 12.40
CA LYS A 242 15.96 -14.44 12.21
C LYS A 242 14.56 -14.68 11.62
N PRO A 243 14.42 -15.30 10.43
CA PRO A 243 13.13 -15.68 9.89
C PRO A 243 12.30 -16.49 10.87
N SER A 244 10.98 -16.29 10.85
CA SER A 244 10.05 -16.93 11.75
C SER A 244 8.65 -16.95 11.16
N THR A 245 8.12 -18.15 10.97
CA THR A 245 6.72 -18.39 10.56
C THR A 245 5.76 -18.39 11.73
N THR A 246 6.25 -18.32 12.98
CA THR A 246 5.39 -18.08 14.15
C THR A 246 4.92 -16.63 14.14
N PRO A 247 3.61 -16.36 14.03
CA PRO A 247 3.11 -15.00 13.88
C PRO A 247 3.37 -14.14 15.13
N LYS A 248 3.96 -12.97 14.93
CA LYS A 248 3.94 -11.91 15.95
C LYS A 248 2.50 -11.42 16.13
N LYS A 249 2.03 -11.39 17.38
CA LYS A 249 0.64 -11.07 17.71
C LYS A 249 0.35 -9.58 17.64
N LEU A 250 -0.77 -9.23 17.01
CA LEU A 250 -1.25 -7.86 16.96
C LEU A 250 -1.88 -7.52 18.32
N VAL A 251 -1.19 -6.69 19.10
CA VAL A 251 -1.74 -6.17 20.36
C VAL A 251 -2.33 -4.80 20.06
N PHE A 252 -3.65 -4.73 19.90
CA PHE A 252 -4.35 -3.44 19.89
C PHE A 252 -4.08 -2.76 21.23
N GLY A 253 -3.50 -1.55 21.18
CA GLY A 253 -3.15 -0.78 22.37
C GLY A 253 -4.36 -0.53 23.27
N GLY A 254 -4.56 -1.42 24.23
CA GLY A 254 -5.16 -1.17 25.52
C GLY A 254 -4.17 -1.69 26.57
N ALA A 255 -3.35 -0.79 27.11
CA ALA A 255 -2.46 -1.00 28.27
C ALA A 255 -1.58 -2.27 28.22
N GLY A 256 -0.53 -2.23 27.38
CA GLY A 256 0.58 -3.19 27.41
C GLY A 256 1.85 -2.57 28.00
N SER A 257 1.84 -2.15 29.26
CA SER A 257 3.07 -1.91 30.02
C SER A 257 2.87 -2.31 31.46
N SER A 258 3.38 -3.49 31.83
CA SER A 258 3.74 -3.91 33.19
C SER A 258 2.88 -3.41 34.38
N SER A 259 1.56 -3.40 34.25
CA SER A 259 0.69 -2.88 35.31
C SER A 259 0.43 -3.94 36.36
N SER A 260 0.80 -3.62 37.61
CA SER A 260 0.51 -4.48 38.77
C SER A 260 -1.00 -4.69 38.95
N PRO A 261 -1.46 -5.76 39.64
CA PRO A 261 -2.89 -6.06 39.80
C PRO A 261 -3.75 -4.90 40.36
N ARG A 262 -3.14 -3.93 41.06
CA ARG A 262 -3.83 -2.73 41.57
C ARG A 262 -4.21 -1.74 40.47
N GLU A 263 -3.38 -1.58 39.44
CA GLU A 263 -3.69 -0.68 38.31
C GLU A 263 -4.78 -1.26 37.41
N ILE A 264 -4.84 -2.59 37.27
CA ILE A 264 -5.92 -3.28 36.56
C ILE A 264 -7.27 -2.99 37.26
N ILE A 265 -7.30 -3.04 38.59
CA ILE A 265 -8.51 -2.72 39.36
C ILE A 265 -8.90 -1.24 39.18
N SER A 266 -7.93 -0.32 39.12
CA SER A 266 -8.20 1.10 38.87
C SER A 266 -8.74 1.37 37.46
N ILE A 267 -8.24 0.65 36.45
CA ILE A 267 -8.75 0.75 35.07
C ILE A 267 -10.17 0.19 34.99
N ILE A 268 -10.43 -0.97 35.59
CA ILE A 268 -11.79 -1.55 35.65
C ILE A 268 -12.74 -0.58 36.36
N ALA A 269 -12.32 0.02 37.48
CA ALA A 269 -13.12 1.02 38.18
C ALA A 269 -13.40 2.27 37.32
N ALA A 270 -12.41 2.76 36.56
CA ALA A 270 -12.59 3.89 35.65
C ALA A 270 -13.57 3.57 34.51
N VAL A 271 -13.45 2.39 33.90
CA VAL A 271 -14.36 1.91 32.85
C VAL A 271 -15.78 1.75 33.38
N LEU A 272 -15.94 1.16 34.57
CA LEU A 272 -17.25 1.05 35.23
C LEU A 272 -17.84 2.42 35.59
N THR A 273 -17.00 3.38 35.98
CA THR A 273 -17.44 4.76 36.25
C THR A 273 -17.94 5.42 34.97
N VAL A 274 -17.20 5.32 33.86
CA VAL A 274 -17.63 5.86 32.56
C VAL A 274 -18.92 5.19 32.06
N LEU A 275 -19.04 3.86 32.21
CA LEU A 275 -20.27 3.13 31.89
C LEU A 275 -21.45 3.58 32.75
N SER A 276 -21.23 3.84 34.03
CA SER A 276 -22.28 4.34 34.94
C SER A 276 -22.69 5.79 34.61
N VAL A 277 -21.76 6.64 34.19
CA VAL A 277 -22.04 8.00 33.69
C VAL A 277 -22.83 7.94 32.38
N LEU A 278 -22.44 7.06 31.45
CA LEU A 278 -23.17 6.84 30.19
C LEU A 278 -24.59 6.30 30.42
N GLN A 279 -24.76 5.38 31.37
CA GLN A 279 -26.10 4.92 31.78
C GLN A 279 -26.93 6.03 32.42
N ALA A 280 -26.33 6.90 33.23
CA ALA A 280 -27.02 8.05 33.82
C ALA A 280 -27.44 9.06 32.76
N LEU A 281 -26.57 9.34 31.78
CA LEU A 281 -26.89 10.20 30.64
C LEU A 281 -27.98 9.60 29.77
N PHE A 282 -27.95 8.28 29.53
CA PHE A 282 -29.01 7.59 28.79
C PHE A 282 -30.36 7.71 29.49
N LYS A 283 -30.43 7.50 30.82
CA LYS A 283 -31.66 7.70 31.60
C LYS A 283 -32.14 9.15 31.63
N PHE A 284 -31.25 10.11 31.47
CA PHE A 284 -31.61 11.54 31.37
C PHE A 284 -32.18 11.90 29.99
N VAL A 285 -31.67 11.28 28.93
CA VAL A 285 -32.06 11.54 27.54
C VAL A 285 -33.26 10.69 27.11
N GLU A 286 -33.47 9.51 27.71
CA GLU A 286 -34.56 8.58 27.40
C GLU A 286 -35.97 9.21 27.49
N PRO A 287 -36.35 10.01 28.51
CA PRO A 287 -37.66 10.67 28.55
C PRO A 287 -37.84 11.70 27.43
N GLN A 288 -36.76 12.38 27.02
CA GLN A 288 -36.78 13.36 25.93
C GLN A 288 -36.96 12.66 24.58
N LEU A 289 -36.26 11.54 24.36
CA LEU A 289 -36.43 10.71 23.17
C LEU A 289 -37.84 10.09 23.07
N GLN A 290 -38.45 9.72 24.21
CA GLN A 290 -39.83 9.25 24.24
C GLN A 290 -40.85 10.37 23.93
N GLN A 291 -40.60 11.60 24.38
CA GLN A 291 -41.42 12.77 24.00
C GLN A 291 -41.38 13.03 22.49
N PHE A 292 -40.22 12.88 21.84
CA PHE A 292 -40.11 13.04 20.38
C PHE A 292 -40.81 11.93 19.59
N ARG A 293 -40.95 10.72 20.14
CA ARG A 293 -41.71 9.62 19.50
C ARG A 293 -43.22 9.83 19.47
N HIS A 294 -43.77 10.73 20.28
CA HIS A 294 -45.19 11.09 20.25
C HIS A 294 -45.51 12.26 19.31
N LEU A 295 -44.51 12.82 18.62
CA LEU A 295 -44.62 13.94 17.69
C LEU A 295 -44.36 13.53 16.22
N VAL A 296 -44.25 12.22 15.94
CA VAL A 296 -44.18 11.63 14.59
C VAL A 296 -45.34 10.66 14.41
#